data_AF-A0A7J6WQN5-F1
#
_entry.id   AF-A0A7J6WQN5-F1
#
_cell.length_a   1.000
_cell.length_b   1.000
_cell.length_c   1.000
_cell.angle_alpha   90.00
_cell.angle_beta   90.00
_cell.angle_gamma   90.00
#
_symmetry.space_group_name_H-M   'P 1'
#
loop_
_entity.id
_entity.type
_entity.pdbx_description
1 polymer ?
#
loop_
_entity_poly.entity_id
_entity_poly.type
_entity_poly.pdbx_seq_one_letter_code
_entity_poly.pdbx_strand_id
1 'polypeptide(L)'
;MMMLFLKTFLTHGLTKKDIDVNFEEFDENVDYDSPTNKETVDENFLRKKKSKVLDIDMKSDNIIGFNPDVGQKFFTTEQLQLCIKGYAIHYGYDITCPRKTPKVVLVVCCKRECPWRLWASFCSQSKYIRIKTLEAQHTCTRSYTCRAMNSKFLAHLYQHKILSNPTWKMADFKQNVLETYEQDVTILL
;
A
#
# COMPACT_ATOMS: atom_id res chain seq x y z
N MET A 1 -17.05 -4.18 -39.00
CA MET A 1 -17.13 -3.44 -37.71
C MET A 1 -16.66 -4.35 -36.57
N MET A 2 -15.36 -4.69 -36.50
CA MET A 2 -14.71 -5.32 -35.32
C MET A 2 -13.17 -5.50 -35.43
N MET A 3 -12.46 -4.77 -36.32
CA MET A 3 -11.00 -4.90 -36.48
C MET A 3 -10.28 -3.54 -36.65
N LEU A 4 -10.61 -2.54 -35.82
CA LEU A 4 -9.94 -1.23 -35.88
C LEU A 4 -9.45 -0.66 -34.53
N PHE A 5 -9.59 -1.37 -33.41
CA PHE A 5 -9.12 -0.88 -32.09
C PHE A 5 -7.73 -1.37 -31.65
N LEU A 6 -7.04 -2.17 -32.48
CA LEU A 6 -5.70 -2.70 -32.16
C LEU A 6 -4.53 -1.99 -32.87
N LYS A 7 -4.76 -0.84 -33.54
CA LYS A 7 -3.70 -0.15 -34.32
C LYS A 7 -3.28 1.24 -33.82
N THR A 8 -3.75 1.71 -32.66
CA THR A 8 -3.25 2.98 -32.09
C THR A 8 -2.17 2.81 -31.02
N PHE A 9 -1.71 1.57 -30.75
CA PHE A 9 -0.65 1.29 -29.77
C PHE A 9 0.79 1.36 -30.32
N LEU A 10 1.01 1.86 -31.54
CA LEU A 10 2.34 1.83 -32.19
C LEU A 10 2.90 3.17 -32.70
N THR A 11 2.40 4.32 -32.25
CA THR A 11 2.96 5.61 -32.69
C THR A 11 2.97 6.66 -31.60
N HIS A 12 3.71 6.44 -30.50
CA HIS A 12 4.44 7.49 -29.76
C HIS A 12 5.24 6.79 -28.65
N GLY A 13 6.49 6.46 -28.97
CA GLY A 13 7.45 5.99 -27.97
C GLY A 13 7.71 7.10 -26.95
N LEU A 14 7.40 6.83 -25.68
CA LEU A 14 7.82 7.70 -24.58
C LEU A 14 9.33 7.55 -24.41
N THR A 15 10.06 8.62 -24.71
CA THR A 15 11.52 8.65 -24.65
C THR A 15 12.01 8.78 -23.21
N LYS A 16 13.21 8.22 -22.96
CA LYS A 16 13.96 8.11 -21.70
C LYS A 16 14.31 9.43 -20.99
N LYS A 17 13.63 10.55 -21.28
CA LYS A 17 13.92 11.89 -20.72
C LYS A 17 12.77 12.52 -19.92
N ASP A 18 11.64 11.82 -19.75
CA ASP A 18 10.50 12.31 -18.95
C ASP A 18 10.42 11.69 -17.54
N ILE A 19 11.48 11.03 -17.09
CA ILE A 19 11.60 10.44 -15.75
C ILE A 19 12.91 10.91 -15.12
N ASP A 20 12.95 12.18 -14.74
CA ASP A 20 13.88 12.66 -13.72
C ASP A 20 13.04 13.08 -12.51
N VAL A 21 12.73 12.09 -11.67
CA VAL A 21 12.52 12.34 -10.25
C VAL A 21 13.58 11.50 -9.56
N ASN A 22 14.64 12.18 -9.12
CA ASN A 22 15.72 11.63 -8.31
C ASN A 22 15.16 10.64 -7.30
N PHE A 23 15.51 9.37 -7.48
CA PHE A 23 15.49 8.38 -6.42
C PHE A 23 16.67 8.71 -5.52
N GLU A 24 16.45 9.60 -4.55
CA GLU A 24 17.43 9.76 -3.48
C GLU A 24 17.44 8.46 -2.68
N GLU A 25 18.61 7.81 -2.72
CA GLU A 25 18.96 6.64 -1.94
C GLU A 25 18.62 6.90 -0.46
N PHE A 26 17.99 5.89 0.15
CA PHE A 26 17.71 5.86 1.57
C PHE A 26 19.05 5.77 2.31
N ASP A 27 19.53 6.89 2.84
CA ASP A 27 20.66 6.91 3.75
C ASP A 27 20.26 6.19 5.06
N GLU A 28 20.93 5.08 5.34
CA GLU A 28 20.73 4.26 6.54
C GLU A 28 21.23 4.92 7.84
N ASN A 29 21.75 6.16 7.78
CA ASN A 29 22.28 6.86 8.95
C ASN A 29 21.34 7.96 9.48
N VAL A 30 20.15 7.57 9.96
CA VAL A 30 19.37 8.46 10.83
C VAL A 30 19.59 8.03 12.27
N ASP A 31 20.44 8.79 12.96
CA ASP A 31 20.79 8.64 14.38
C ASP A 31 19.50 8.65 15.22
N TYR A 32 19.12 7.46 15.71
CA TYR A 32 17.95 7.27 16.56
C TYR A 32 18.32 7.77 17.95
N ASP A 33 17.98 9.01 18.25
CA ASP A 33 18.11 9.56 19.60
C ASP A 33 17.32 8.66 20.56
N SER A 34 18.06 7.79 21.26
CA SER A 34 17.55 6.82 22.20
C SER A 34 17.24 7.53 23.52
N PRO A 35 15.98 7.60 23.98
CA PRO A 35 15.71 8.18 25.28
C PRO A 35 16.13 7.16 26.35
N THR A 36 17.32 7.36 26.91
CA THR A 36 17.78 6.70 28.12
C THR A 36 16.91 7.15 29.28
N ASN A 37 15.85 6.40 29.58
CA ASN A 37 15.28 6.34 30.92
C ASN A 37 14.66 4.96 31.15
N LYS A 38 15.32 4.18 32.02
CA LYS A 38 14.81 2.91 32.54
C LYS A 38 13.71 3.20 33.56
N GLU A 39 12.51 3.48 33.09
CA GLU A 39 11.31 3.31 33.91
C GLU A 39 10.60 2.06 33.40
N THR A 40 10.52 1.05 34.28
CA THR A 40 9.81 -0.20 34.03
C THR A 40 8.35 0.10 33.72
N VAL A 41 7.99 0.06 32.44
CA VAL A 41 6.61 0.27 31.99
C VAL A 41 5.77 -0.95 32.40
N ASP A 42 4.79 -0.73 33.27
CA ASP A 42 3.86 -1.76 33.76
C ASP A 42 3.06 -2.36 32.59
N GLU A 43 3.28 -3.66 32.34
CA GLU A 43 2.59 -4.50 31.34
C GLU A 43 1.06 -4.44 31.44
N ASN A 44 0.51 -4.17 32.63
CA ASN A 44 -0.94 -4.03 32.81
C ASN A 44 -1.49 -2.71 32.25
N PHE A 45 -0.65 -1.68 32.10
CA PHE A 45 -1.03 -0.39 31.49
C PHE A 45 -1.16 -0.50 29.97
N LEU A 46 -0.30 -1.30 29.32
CA LEU A 46 -0.43 -1.67 27.91
C LEU A 46 -1.74 -2.41 27.63
N ARG A 47 -2.16 -3.28 28.55
CA ARG A 47 -3.36 -4.12 28.38
C ARG A 47 -4.67 -3.34 28.49
N LYS A 48 -4.75 -2.30 29.33
CA LYS A 48 -5.95 -1.45 29.48
C LYS A 48 -6.18 -0.47 28.32
N LYS A 49 -5.13 -0.07 27.58
CA LYS A 49 -5.24 0.82 26.40
C LYS A 49 -5.59 0.11 25.09
N LYS A 50 -5.46 -1.23 25.03
CA LYS A 50 -5.83 -2.05 23.87
C LYS A 50 -7.30 -1.94 23.48
N SER A 51 -8.20 -1.68 24.42
CA SER A 51 -9.65 -1.83 24.21
C SER A 51 -10.33 -0.83 23.26
N LYS A 52 -9.62 0.09 22.58
CA LYS A 52 -10.19 1.00 21.56
C LYS A 52 -9.26 1.34 20.38
N VAL A 53 -8.15 0.61 20.24
CA VAL A 53 -7.38 0.60 18.98
C VAL A 53 -7.90 -0.62 18.23
N LEU A 54 -8.19 -0.47 16.93
CA LEU A 54 -8.44 -1.65 16.12
C LEU A 54 -7.15 -2.46 16.17
N ASP A 55 -7.14 -3.54 16.94
CA ASP A 55 -6.20 -4.64 16.75
C ASP A 55 -6.56 -5.23 15.39
N ILE A 56 -6.18 -4.56 14.30
CA ILE A 56 -6.16 -5.16 12.97
C ILE A 56 -5.06 -6.20 13.07
N ASP A 57 -5.43 -7.39 13.56
CA ASP A 57 -4.64 -8.60 13.49
C ASP A 57 -4.26 -8.75 12.02
N MET A 58 -2.99 -8.45 11.72
CA MET A 58 -2.44 -8.24 10.38
C MET A 58 -2.24 -9.59 9.68
N LYS A 59 -3.22 -10.49 9.80
CA LYS A 59 -3.35 -11.64 8.93
C LYS A 59 -3.62 -11.14 7.52
N SER A 60 -3.03 -11.82 6.53
CA SER A 60 -3.20 -11.56 5.09
C SER A 60 -4.65 -11.26 4.70
N ASP A 61 -5.58 -11.95 5.36
CA ASP A 61 -7.00 -11.99 5.03
C ASP A 61 -7.71 -10.66 5.40
N ASN A 62 -7.13 -9.86 6.29
CA ASN A 62 -7.66 -8.54 6.67
C ASN A 62 -7.05 -7.37 5.88
N ILE A 63 -6.04 -7.63 5.04
CA ILE A 63 -5.35 -6.58 4.26
C ILE A 63 -6.08 -6.32 2.95
N ILE A 64 -6.47 -7.37 2.24
CA ILE A 64 -7.21 -7.27 0.99
C ILE A 64 -8.64 -6.84 1.26
N GLY A 65 -9.15 -5.87 0.50
CA GLY A 65 -10.52 -5.37 0.65
C GLY A 65 -10.73 -4.43 1.83
N PHE A 66 -9.68 -4.06 2.57
CA PHE A 66 -9.70 -2.97 3.56
C PHE A 66 -10.44 -1.76 2.98
N ASN A 67 -11.36 -1.16 3.74
CA ASN A 67 -12.06 0.06 3.35
C ASN A 67 -11.66 1.21 4.29
N PRO A 68 -11.01 2.28 3.79
CA PRO A 68 -10.58 3.39 4.63
C PRO A 68 -11.78 4.19 5.15
N ASP A 69 -11.69 4.64 6.40
CA ASP A 69 -12.65 5.54 7.02
C ASP A 69 -11.97 6.51 8.00
N VAL A 70 -12.54 7.70 8.16
CA VAL A 70 -12.02 8.73 9.06
C VAL A 70 -12.04 8.23 10.50
N GLY A 71 -10.93 8.42 11.21
CA GLY A 71 -10.81 8.01 12.61
C GLY A 71 -10.22 6.62 12.83
N GLN A 72 -10.09 5.78 11.79
CA GLN A 72 -9.35 4.52 11.87
C GLN A 72 -7.90 4.78 12.31
N LYS A 73 -7.38 3.86 13.14
CA LYS A 73 -6.10 3.99 13.83
C LYS A 73 -5.18 2.83 13.47
N PHE A 74 -3.91 3.14 13.32
CA PHE A 74 -2.84 2.21 12.95
C PHE A 74 -1.65 2.44 13.87
N PHE A 75 -0.92 1.38 14.22
CA PHE A 75 0.26 1.49 15.07
C PHE A 75 1.44 2.11 14.32
N THR A 76 1.61 1.75 13.04
CA THR A 76 2.73 2.19 12.21
C THR A 76 2.27 2.71 10.85
N THR A 77 3.13 3.48 10.19
CA THR A 77 2.88 3.98 8.83
C THR A 77 2.81 2.82 7.85
N GLU A 78 3.64 1.82 8.08
CA GLU A 78 3.78 0.62 7.27
C GLU A 78 2.48 -0.18 7.29
N GLN A 79 1.85 -0.32 8.46
CA GLN A 79 0.55 -0.98 8.61
C GLN A 79 -0.53 -0.27 7.80
N LEU A 80 -0.63 1.06 7.94
CA LEU A 80 -1.57 1.87 7.15
C LEU A 80 -1.32 1.70 5.64
N GLN A 81 -0.06 1.80 5.21
CA GLN A 81 0.31 1.67 3.80
C GLN A 81 -0.03 0.28 3.25
N LEU A 82 0.16 -0.77 4.04
CA LEU A 82 -0.15 -2.13 3.64
C LEU A 82 -1.65 -2.31 3.41
N CYS A 83 -2.49 -1.84 4.34
CA CYS A 83 -3.95 -1.84 4.19
C CYS A 83 -4.41 -1.02 2.98
N ILE A 84 -3.84 0.17 2.79
CA ILE A 84 -4.14 1.04 1.64
C ILE A 84 -3.75 0.37 0.31
N LYS A 85 -2.64 -0.38 0.25
CA LYS A 85 -2.30 -1.17 -0.94
C LYS A 85 -3.31 -2.29 -1.19
N GLY A 86 -3.76 -2.97 -0.14
CA GLY A 86 -4.80 -3.99 -0.25
C GLY A 86 -6.14 -3.43 -0.74
N TYR A 87 -6.53 -2.23 -0.29
CA TYR A 87 -7.65 -1.47 -0.85
C TYR A 87 -7.46 -1.23 -2.35
N ALA A 88 -6.33 -0.65 -2.75
CA ALA A 88 -6.05 -0.35 -4.14
C ALA A 88 -6.08 -1.57 -5.05
N ILE A 89 -5.55 -2.70 -4.60
CA ILE A 89 -5.53 -3.93 -5.39
C ILE A 89 -6.92 -4.54 -5.51
N HIS A 90 -7.65 -4.62 -4.40
CA HIS A 90 -9.00 -5.19 -4.39
C HIS A 90 -9.94 -4.42 -5.33
N TYR A 91 -10.00 -3.09 -5.18
CA TYR A 91 -10.87 -2.25 -5.99
C TYR A 91 -10.25 -1.83 -7.33
N GLY A 92 -8.97 -2.14 -7.55
CA GLY A 92 -8.23 -1.88 -8.78
C GLY A 92 -8.00 -0.39 -9.02
N TYR A 93 -7.61 0.35 -7.99
CA TYR A 93 -7.23 1.75 -8.10
C TYR A 93 -5.70 1.88 -8.14
N ASP A 94 -5.20 2.69 -9.05
CA ASP A 94 -3.79 3.10 -9.04
C ASP A 94 -3.65 4.32 -8.10
N ILE A 95 -2.98 4.12 -6.98
CA ILE A 95 -2.76 5.13 -5.94
C ILE A 95 -1.28 5.29 -5.64
N THR A 96 -0.89 6.47 -5.18
CA THR A 96 0.49 6.79 -4.81
C THR A 96 0.54 7.56 -3.49
N CYS A 97 1.69 7.52 -2.83
CA CYS A 97 1.94 8.16 -1.56
C CYS A 97 2.93 9.33 -1.75
N PRO A 98 2.48 10.49 -2.26
CA PRO A 98 3.36 11.61 -2.60
C PRO A 98 4.03 12.24 -1.39
N ARG A 99 3.47 12.04 -0.18
CA ARG A 99 4.09 12.49 1.07
C ARG A 99 4.09 11.37 2.08
N LYS A 100 5.27 10.92 2.47
CA LYS A 100 5.50 9.96 3.55
C LYS A 100 6.54 10.54 4.49
N THR A 101 6.16 10.83 5.73
CA THR A 101 7.08 11.16 6.82
C THR A 101 6.67 10.35 8.06
N PRO A 102 7.52 10.28 9.11
CA PRO A 102 7.14 9.59 10.35
C PRO A 102 5.85 10.12 11.00
N LYS A 103 5.48 11.38 10.70
CA LYS A 103 4.31 12.05 11.29
C LYS A 103 3.11 12.14 10.36
N VAL A 104 3.28 11.97 9.05
CA VAL A 104 2.25 12.28 8.04
C VAL A 104 2.31 11.32 6.87
N VAL A 105 1.14 10.87 6.44
CA VAL A 105 0.94 10.07 5.23
C VAL A 105 -0.15 10.73 4.40
N LEU A 106 0.19 11.14 3.18
CA LEU A 106 -0.77 11.54 2.16
C LEU A 106 -0.77 10.47 1.08
N VAL A 107 -1.95 9.97 0.75
CA VAL A 107 -2.18 9.05 -0.36
C VAL A 107 -3.19 9.68 -1.31
N VAL A 108 -2.94 9.57 -2.61
CA VAL A 108 -3.81 10.13 -3.66
C VAL A 108 -4.01 9.11 -4.76
N CYS A 109 -5.13 9.21 -5.47
CA CYS A 109 -5.27 8.49 -6.73
C CYS A 109 -4.35 9.10 -7.80
N CYS A 110 -3.79 8.25 -8.65
CA CYS A 110 -2.86 8.65 -9.68
C CYS A 110 -3.55 9.17 -10.95
N LYS A 111 -4.84 8.88 -11.12
CA LYS A 111 -5.61 9.39 -12.25
C LYS A 111 -5.86 10.87 -12.06
N ARG A 112 -5.59 11.64 -13.12
CA ARG A 112 -5.84 13.07 -13.16
C ARG A 112 -7.31 13.33 -12.83
N GLU A 113 -7.55 14.39 -12.07
CA GLU A 113 -8.90 14.84 -11.68
C GLU A 113 -9.68 13.87 -10.78
N CYS A 114 -9.09 12.75 -10.36
CA CYS A 114 -9.70 11.90 -9.34
C CYS A 114 -9.57 12.58 -7.96
N PRO A 115 -10.70 12.87 -7.27
CA PRO A 115 -10.64 13.62 -6.02
C PRO A 115 -10.18 12.76 -4.84
N TRP A 116 -10.20 11.43 -5.01
CA TRP A 116 -9.82 10.48 -3.96
C TRP A 116 -8.45 10.79 -3.35
N ARG A 117 -8.45 10.99 -2.03
CA ARG A 117 -7.24 11.23 -1.24
C ARG A 117 -7.47 10.87 0.22
N LEU A 118 -6.41 10.40 0.85
CA LEU A 118 -6.38 10.02 2.26
C LEU A 118 -5.24 10.78 2.94
N TRP A 119 -5.57 11.47 4.03
CA TRP A 119 -4.59 12.11 4.91
C TRP A 119 -4.62 11.45 6.28
N ALA A 120 -3.48 10.91 6.69
CA ALA A 120 -3.28 10.37 8.01
C ALA A 120 -2.09 11.05 8.70
N SER A 121 -2.15 11.13 10.02
CA SER A 121 -1.05 11.70 10.80
C SER A 121 -0.88 11.01 12.14
N PHE A 122 0.35 11.03 12.63
CA PHE A 122 0.71 10.56 13.95
C PHE A 122 0.10 11.44 15.05
N CYS A 123 -0.47 10.79 16.06
CA CYS A 123 -0.98 11.39 17.28
C CYS A 123 0.04 11.13 18.40
N SER A 124 0.84 12.14 18.76
CA SER A 124 1.91 12.00 19.75
C SER A 124 1.41 11.54 21.13
N GLN A 125 0.30 12.11 21.60
CA GLN A 125 -0.29 11.77 22.90
C GLN A 125 -0.72 10.30 23.00
N SER A 126 -1.17 9.74 21.88
CA SER A 126 -1.74 8.39 21.85
C SER A 126 -0.89 7.35 21.13
N LYS A 127 0.27 7.76 20.58
CA LYS A 127 1.25 6.93 19.87
C LYS A 127 0.63 6.04 18.77
N TYR A 128 -0.29 6.57 17.98
CA TYR A 128 -0.87 5.91 16.81
C TYR A 128 -0.94 6.88 15.62
N ILE A 129 -1.05 6.33 14.41
CA ILE A 129 -1.41 7.06 13.20
C ILE A 129 -2.91 6.97 13.02
N ARG A 130 -3.56 8.10 12.71
CA ARG A 130 -5.01 8.15 12.48
C ARG A 130 -5.32 8.79 11.14
N ILE A 131 -6.28 8.21 10.41
CA ILE A 131 -6.88 8.85 9.24
C ILE A 131 -7.65 10.08 9.71
N LYS A 132 -7.21 11.27 9.31
CA LYS A 132 -7.83 12.56 9.67
C LYS A 132 -8.82 13.03 8.62
N THR A 133 -8.50 12.79 7.36
CA THR A 133 -9.31 13.25 6.23
C THR A 133 -9.32 12.16 5.18
N LEU A 134 -10.49 11.94 4.61
CA LEU A 134 -10.69 11.02 3.50
C LEU A 134 -11.66 11.68 2.52
N GLU A 135 -11.24 11.82 1.29
CA GLU A 135 -12.16 11.95 0.15
C GLU A 135 -12.30 10.55 -0.44
N ALA A 136 -13.46 9.93 -0.23
CA ALA A 136 -13.68 8.52 -0.54
C ALA A 136 -14.12 8.30 -2.00
N GLN A 137 -14.51 9.37 -2.70
CA GLN A 137 -15.00 9.25 -4.07
C GLN A 137 -13.85 9.03 -5.06
N HIS A 138 -13.87 7.87 -5.72
CA HIS A 138 -13.15 7.68 -6.97
C HIS A 138 -14.04 8.09 -8.15
N THR A 139 -13.45 8.84 -9.09
CA THR A 139 -14.06 9.11 -10.41
C THR A 139 -13.34 8.36 -11.54
N CYS A 140 -12.27 7.63 -11.20
CA CYS A 140 -11.50 6.82 -12.13
C CYS A 140 -12.10 5.43 -12.34
N THR A 141 -11.84 4.84 -13.50
CA THR A 141 -12.13 3.44 -13.78
C THR A 141 -11.07 2.52 -13.17
N ARG A 142 -11.41 1.24 -13.06
CA ARG A 142 -10.49 0.17 -12.63
C ARG A 142 -9.22 0.13 -13.49
N SER A 143 -8.08 -0.09 -12.85
CA SER A 143 -6.77 -0.35 -13.45
C SER A 143 -6.41 -1.82 -13.28
N TYR A 144 -6.06 -2.48 -14.38
CA TYR A 144 -5.55 -3.88 -14.37
C TYR A 144 -4.06 -3.96 -14.09
N THR A 145 -3.38 -2.81 -14.05
CA THR A 145 -1.99 -2.68 -13.63
C THR A 145 -1.94 -1.67 -12.49
N CYS A 146 -1.64 -2.15 -11.28
CA CYS A 146 -1.56 -1.32 -10.08
C CYS A 146 -0.14 -1.32 -9.52
N ARG A 147 0.43 -0.14 -9.27
CA ARG A 147 1.78 -0.01 -8.65
C ARG A 147 1.88 -0.63 -7.26
N ALA A 148 0.75 -0.77 -6.57
CA ALA A 148 0.68 -1.44 -5.28
C ALA A 148 0.99 -2.94 -5.40
N MET A 149 0.68 -3.55 -6.56
CA MET A 149 0.91 -4.97 -6.86
C MET A 149 2.37 -5.23 -7.27
N ASN A 150 3.30 -4.97 -6.34
CA ASN A 150 4.73 -5.19 -6.54
C ASN A 150 5.24 -6.44 -5.82
N SER A 151 6.49 -6.84 -6.13
CA SER A 151 7.13 -8.04 -5.59
C SER A 151 7.10 -8.09 -4.05
N LYS A 152 7.33 -6.96 -3.37
CA LYS A 152 7.28 -6.88 -1.90
C LYS A 152 5.88 -7.17 -1.36
N PHE A 153 4.84 -6.63 -2.00
CA PHE A 153 3.45 -6.88 -1.59
C PHE A 153 3.03 -8.33 -1.88
N LEU A 154 3.38 -8.84 -3.06
CA LEU A 154 3.15 -10.23 -3.43
C LEU A 154 3.86 -11.21 -2.48
N ALA A 155 5.12 -10.93 -2.12
CA ALA A 155 5.84 -11.73 -1.15
C ALA A 155 5.10 -11.77 0.19
N HIS A 156 4.55 -10.65 0.66
CA HIS A 156 3.74 -10.62 1.88
C HIS A 156 2.47 -11.47 1.76
N LEU A 157 1.74 -11.38 0.64
CA LEU A 157 0.50 -12.14 0.43
C LEU A 157 0.73 -13.65 0.27
N TYR A 158 1.79 -14.01 -0.46
CA TYR A 158 2.01 -15.37 -0.93
C TYR A 158 3.15 -16.07 -0.18
N GLN A 159 3.75 -15.45 0.85
CA GLN A 159 4.90 -16.01 1.58
C GLN A 159 4.69 -17.48 1.94
N HIS A 160 3.58 -17.79 2.62
CA HIS A 160 3.27 -19.16 3.01
C HIS A 160 3.01 -20.09 1.83
N LYS A 161 2.33 -19.62 0.78
CA LYS A 161 2.00 -20.41 -0.42
C LYS A 161 3.25 -20.73 -1.26
N ILE A 162 4.19 -19.80 -1.33
CA ILE A 162 5.47 -19.98 -2.03
C ILE A 162 6.35 -20.94 -1.23
N LEU A 163 6.44 -20.77 0.09
CA LEU A 163 7.24 -21.66 0.94
C LEU A 163 6.67 -23.10 0.98
N SER A 164 5.36 -23.27 0.91
CA SER A 164 4.73 -24.59 0.87
C SER A 164 4.73 -25.24 -0.51
N ASN A 165 5.01 -24.49 -1.58
CA ASN A 165 5.05 -24.97 -2.95
C ASN A 165 6.32 -24.47 -3.67
N PRO A 166 7.51 -25.01 -3.35
CA PRO A 166 8.77 -24.54 -3.92
C PRO A 166 8.90 -24.81 -5.43
N THR A 167 8.06 -25.68 -5.99
CA THR A 167 8.02 -25.99 -7.42
C THR A 167 6.95 -25.20 -8.18
N TRP A 168 6.34 -24.20 -7.53
CA TRP A 168 5.32 -23.37 -8.16
C TRP A 168 5.90 -22.59 -9.34
N LYS A 169 5.48 -22.96 -10.55
CA LYS A 169 5.95 -22.31 -11.76
C LYS A 169 5.51 -20.86 -11.80
N MET A 170 6.40 -20.00 -12.29
CA MET A 170 6.11 -18.56 -12.41
C MET A 170 4.90 -18.26 -13.29
N ALA A 171 4.64 -19.05 -14.33
CA ALA A 171 3.46 -18.89 -15.18
C ALA A 171 2.16 -19.13 -14.38
N ASP A 172 2.10 -20.22 -13.61
CA ASP A 172 0.94 -20.56 -12.78
C ASP A 172 0.75 -19.55 -11.66
N PHE A 173 1.84 -19.02 -11.10
CA PHE A 173 1.78 -17.95 -10.10
C PHE A 173 1.17 -16.66 -10.68
N LYS A 174 1.65 -16.21 -11.84
CA LYS A 174 1.09 -15.03 -12.53
C LYS A 174 -0.39 -15.22 -12.84
N GLN A 175 -0.76 -16.38 -13.37
CA GLN A 175 -2.15 -16.72 -13.66
C GLN A 175 -3.01 -16.67 -12.39
N ASN A 176 -2.53 -17.21 -11.28
CA ASN A 176 -3.25 -17.15 -10.00
C ASN A 176 -3.45 -15.71 -9.51
N VAL A 177 -2.45 -14.84 -9.62
CA VAL A 177 -2.57 -13.43 -9.24
C VAL A 177 -3.60 -12.70 -10.12
N LEU A 178 -3.56 -12.96 -11.44
CA LEU A 178 -4.50 -12.40 -12.39
C LEU A 178 -5.94 -12.85 -12.09
N GLU A 179 -6.16 -14.14 -11.83
CA GLU A 179 -7.49 -14.67 -11.51
C GLU A 179 -8.01 -14.18 -10.15
N THR A 180 -7.13 -14.03 -9.17
CA THR A 180 -7.53 -13.65 -7.80
C THR A 180 -7.83 -12.15 -7.68
N TYR A 181 -7.05 -11.30 -8.35
CA TYR A 181 -7.11 -9.85 -8.13
C TYR A 181 -7.39 -9.03 -9.40
N GLU A 182 -7.52 -9.69 -10.56
CA GLU A 182 -7.60 -9.03 -11.88
C GLU A 182 -6.43 -8.05 -12.08
N GLN A 183 -5.24 -8.43 -11.64
CA GLN A 183 -4.03 -7.64 -11.81
C GLN A 183 -3.04 -8.42 -12.66
N ASP A 184 -2.62 -7.82 -13.77
CA ASP A 184 -1.52 -8.33 -14.56
C ASP A 184 -0.19 -7.90 -13.95
N VAL A 185 0.69 -8.86 -13.69
CA VAL A 185 1.98 -8.63 -13.03
C VAL A 185 3.15 -8.97 -13.95
N THR A 186 3.89 -7.92 -14.29
CA THR A 186 5.16 -8.05 -14.98
C THR A 186 6.26 -8.36 -13.97
N ILE A 187 6.68 -9.62 -13.90
CA ILE A 187 7.90 -10.02 -13.18
C ILE A 187 9.08 -9.73 -14.10
N LEU A 188 9.91 -8.75 -13.73
CA LEU A 188 11.23 -8.54 -14.34
C LEU A 188 12.19 -9.55 -13.69
N LEU A 189 12.74 -10.45 -14.50
CA LEU A 189 13.74 -11.45 -14.11
C LEU A 189 15.15 -10.86 -14.20
#